data_AF-A0A1H5FI61-F1
#
_entry.id   AF-A0A1H5FI61-F1
#
_cell.length_a   1.000
_cell.length_b   1.000
_cell.length_c   1.000
_cell.angle_alpha   90.00
_cell.angle_beta   90.00
_cell.angle_gamma   90.00
#
_symmetry.space_group_name_H-M   'P 1'
#
loop_
_entity.id
_entity.type
_entity.pdbx_description
1 polymer ?
#
loop_
_entity_poly.entity_id
_entity_poly.type
_entity_poly.pdbx_seq_one_letter_code
_entity_poly.pdbx_strand_id
1 'polypeptide(L)'
;MIDTGATVRMDILRKAADQQILKPLKSYGWSAKIDSEHVPGEFLIVSASKLSQEHKVALMYSSATDNRHYKFLDSEVEHIFTNGELYMVESFAYGIKSKVTPVSDFFPLMIEWSRALTPPTETTIKNKILKGYIQITAEKPIDGIWAHLSQLASTTLAKKLILRRSQEEGIELSEHQLESKAAGVAFSIRNASDYFKSAQNESLNKRILSLYYGSLALAFAEMLAAPHGPMDLDEVEGMTKYGHGLYTVASNTNDFGGLTVGVLATGFFPRWASFLGHDVSAYPKKKATSASDLSNLASGSFATLEQLFSTLPELGKLFVDVYDSEPSWVHAVYDSGAGHRLHGKQTGSSYIKLIDQTSKISAERLARNGWALTEIEAVEEEPKSKVYRARVDHDGLEYWYQALPLHHSSFFQGNALILPVLGGVYEYRAISLSLLYALSILVRYMPSAWRRVEGGDWDQHFALVKMVLDVFERVLPQQFLESITNQKIHSSMPGGF
;
A
#
# COMPACT_ATOMS: atom_id res chain seq x y z
N MET A 1 -31.63 -13.20 51.52
CA MET A 1 -31.29 -11.94 50.84
C MET A 1 -32.03 -11.92 49.52
N ILE A 2 -32.84 -10.89 49.26
CA ILE A 2 -33.56 -10.72 47.99
C ILE A 2 -32.56 -10.13 46.99
N ASP A 3 -32.37 -10.80 45.85
CA ASP A 3 -31.52 -10.27 44.78
C ASP A 3 -32.16 -9.01 44.18
N THR A 4 -31.55 -7.85 44.45
CA THR A 4 -31.98 -6.52 43.94
C THR A 4 -31.71 -6.34 42.43
N GLY A 5 -31.61 -7.44 41.68
CA GLY A 5 -31.18 -7.47 40.28
C GLY A 5 -29.66 -7.35 40.09
N ALA A 6 -28.88 -7.46 41.17
CA ALA A 6 -27.42 -7.32 41.12
C ALA A 6 -26.79 -8.48 40.33
N THR A 7 -27.32 -9.70 40.47
CA THR A 7 -26.85 -10.86 39.69
C THR A 7 -27.01 -10.62 38.19
N VAL A 8 -28.16 -10.08 37.77
CA VAL A 8 -28.46 -9.77 36.37
C VAL A 8 -27.51 -8.71 35.82
N ARG A 9 -27.23 -7.66 36.59
CA ARG A 9 -26.29 -6.60 36.19
C ARG A 9 -24.85 -7.12 36.07
N MET A 10 -24.43 -7.98 37.00
CA MET A 10 -23.12 -8.65 36.93
C MET A 10 -23.02 -9.63 35.75
N ASP A 11 -24.10 -10.32 35.38
CA ASP A 11 -24.15 -11.16 34.16
C ASP A 11 -23.99 -10.32 32.89
N ILE A 12 -24.64 -9.15 32.82
CA ILE A 12 -24.47 -8.19 31.71
C ILE A 12 -23.02 -7.73 31.63
N LEU A 13 -22.42 -7.38 32.77
CA LEU A 13 -21.01 -6.98 32.83
C LEU A 13 -20.06 -8.08 32.37
N ARG A 14 -20.28 -9.33 32.79
CA ARG A 14 -19.45 -10.46 32.34
C ARG A 14 -19.50 -10.63 30.83
N LYS A 15 -20.69 -10.54 30.23
CA LYS A 15 -20.85 -10.60 28.77
C LYS A 15 -20.18 -9.42 28.08
N ALA A 16 -20.30 -8.21 28.64
CA ALA A 16 -19.66 -7.02 28.09
C ALA A 16 -18.13 -7.10 28.18
N ALA A 17 -17.57 -7.52 29.32
CA ALA A 17 -16.13 -7.72 29.50
C ALA A 17 -15.60 -8.80 28.54
N ASP A 18 -16.32 -9.91 28.38
CA ASP A 18 -15.93 -10.96 27.45
C ASP A 18 -15.87 -10.46 26.01
N GLN A 19 -16.93 -9.78 25.54
CA GLN A 19 -17.03 -9.33 24.16
C GLN A 19 -16.14 -8.13 23.83
N GLN A 20 -16.03 -7.16 24.74
CA GLN A 20 -15.43 -5.86 24.45
C GLN A 20 -14.01 -5.68 24.99
N ILE A 21 -13.56 -6.54 25.90
CA ILE A 21 -12.23 -6.48 26.52
C ILE A 21 -11.46 -7.79 26.30
N LEU A 22 -11.95 -8.92 26.83
CA LEU A 22 -11.21 -10.19 26.82
C LEU A 22 -11.02 -10.75 25.40
N LYS A 23 -12.08 -10.79 24.59
CA LYS A 23 -12.00 -11.32 23.23
C LYS A 23 -11.04 -10.49 22.36
N PRO A 24 -11.12 -9.14 22.30
CA PRO A 24 -10.10 -8.34 21.63
C PRO A 24 -8.69 -8.67 22.11
N LEU A 25 -8.43 -8.60 23.42
CA LEU A 25 -7.10 -8.87 23.97
C LEU A 25 -6.56 -10.23 23.50
N LYS A 26 -7.34 -11.29 23.66
CA LYS A 26 -6.96 -12.65 23.22
C LYS A 26 -6.73 -12.72 21.71
N SER A 27 -7.59 -12.07 20.92
CA SER A 27 -7.44 -11.99 19.47
C SER A 27 -6.14 -11.30 19.06
N TYR A 28 -5.66 -10.30 19.82
CA TYR A 28 -4.41 -9.56 19.53
C TYR A 28 -3.19 -10.09 20.34
N GLY A 29 -3.23 -11.35 20.77
CA GLY A 29 -2.10 -12.04 21.39
C GLY A 29 -1.86 -11.72 22.87
N TRP A 30 -2.81 -11.08 23.55
CA TRP A 30 -2.74 -10.85 24.99
C TRP A 30 -3.38 -12.01 25.77
N SER A 31 -2.79 -12.37 26.90
CA SER A 31 -3.42 -13.24 27.90
C SER A 31 -4.29 -12.38 28.81
N ALA A 32 -5.60 -12.66 28.87
CA ALA A 32 -6.55 -11.85 29.64
C ALA A 32 -7.59 -12.69 30.39
N LYS A 33 -7.92 -12.26 31.61
CA LYS A 33 -8.92 -12.89 32.50
C LYS A 33 -9.59 -11.85 33.40
N ILE A 34 -10.79 -12.18 33.90
CA ILE A 34 -11.40 -11.46 35.02
C ILE A 34 -10.66 -11.88 36.29
N ASP A 35 -10.04 -10.92 36.97
CA ASP A 35 -9.24 -11.14 38.19
C ASP A 35 -10.13 -11.15 39.44
N SER A 36 -11.12 -10.25 39.50
CA SER A 36 -12.09 -10.19 40.61
C SER A 36 -13.44 -9.59 40.20
N GLU A 37 -14.48 -9.95 40.95
CA GLU A 37 -15.85 -9.43 40.81
C GLU A 37 -16.33 -8.80 42.12
N HIS A 38 -16.93 -7.61 42.05
CA HIS A 38 -17.35 -6.86 43.23
C HIS A 38 -18.84 -6.50 43.15
N VAL A 39 -19.70 -7.42 43.62
CA VAL A 39 -21.17 -7.27 43.54
C VAL A 39 -21.68 -5.98 44.20
N PRO A 40 -21.22 -5.54 45.40
CA PRO A 40 -21.74 -4.32 46.02
C PRO A 40 -21.43 -3.02 45.25
N GLY A 41 -20.37 -3.01 44.45
CA GLY A 41 -19.98 -1.87 43.60
C GLY A 41 -20.33 -2.05 42.12
N GLU A 42 -20.85 -3.22 41.75
CA GLU A 42 -21.23 -3.60 40.39
C GLU A 42 -20.11 -3.36 39.38
N PHE A 43 -18.94 -3.93 39.65
CA PHE A 43 -17.78 -3.85 38.75
C PHE A 43 -16.95 -5.13 38.71
N LEU A 44 -16.17 -5.25 37.64
CA LEU A 44 -15.20 -6.32 37.39
C LEU A 44 -13.81 -5.69 37.26
N ILE A 45 -12.77 -6.40 37.70
CA ILE A 45 -11.37 -6.07 37.37
C ILE A 45 -10.86 -7.10 36.38
N VAL A 46 -10.31 -6.64 35.27
CA VAL A 46 -9.71 -7.46 34.22
C VAL A 46 -8.21 -7.24 34.24
N SER A 47 -7.44 -8.34 34.27
CA SER A 47 -6.00 -8.33 34.11
C SER A 47 -5.63 -8.80 32.70
N ALA A 48 -4.71 -8.09 32.06
CA ALA A 48 -4.14 -8.43 30.76
C ALA A 48 -2.61 -8.50 30.86
N SER A 49 -1.99 -9.44 30.14
CA SER A 49 -0.54 -9.56 30.07
C SER A 49 -0.08 -9.96 28.68
N LYS A 50 1.02 -9.36 28.22
CA LYS A 50 1.72 -9.73 26.98
C LYS A 50 3.20 -9.44 27.19
N LEU A 51 4.05 -10.44 26.91
CA LEU A 51 5.47 -10.39 27.20
C LEU A 51 5.73 -10.09 28.70
N SER A 52 6.42 -8.99 29.02
CA SER A 52 6.76 -8.56 30.38
C SER A 52 5.85 -7.47 30.95
N GLN A 53 4.82 -7.03 30.22
CA GLN A 53 3.89 -6.01 30.69
C GLN A 53 2.60 -6.63 31.21
N GLU A 54 2.13 -6.10 32.34
CA GLU A 54 0.85 -6.43 32.96
C GLU A 54 0.03 -5.15 33.12
N HIS A 55 -1.25 -5.26 32.76
CA HIS A 55 -2.22 -4.18 32.76
C HIS A 55 -3.45 -4.61 33.54
N LYS A 56 -4.05 -3.67 34.27
CA LYS A 56 -5.31 -3.89 35.00
C LYS A 56 -6.27 -2.76 34.72
N VAL A 57 -7.47 -3.14 34.29
CA VAL A 57 -8.57 -2.20 34.01
C VAL A 57 -9.84 -2.65 34.71
N ALA A 58 -10.70 -1.70 35.07
CA ALA A 58 -12.01 -2.00 35.64
C ALA A 58 -13.13 -1.82 34.61
N LEU A 59 -14.19 -2.60 34.72
CA LEU A 59 -15.45 -2.37 33.99
C LEU A 59 -16.60 -2.28 35.00
N MET A 60 -17.22 -1.11 35.08
CA MET A 60 -18.35 -0.79 35.94
C MET A 60 -19.66 -0.88 35.17
N TYR A 61 -20.75 -1.30 35.83
CA TYR A 61 -22.06 -1.39 35.19
C TYR A 61 -22.59 -0.02 34.78
N SER A 62 -22.38 1.01 35.62
CA SER A 62 -22.87 2.37 35.43
C SER A 62 -21.85 3.40 35.91
N SER A 63 -21.95 4.63 35.40
CA SER A 63 -21.19 5.79 35.89
C SER A 63 -21.75 6.37 37.19
N ALA A 64 -23.02 6.11 37.50
CA ALA A 64 -23.71 6.61 38.70
C ALA A 64 -23.47 5.69 39.92
N THR A 65 -22.20 5.43 40.24
CA THR A 65 -21.79 4.58 41.36
C THR A 65 -21.15 5.42 42.47
N ASP A 66 -21.29 4.97 43.73
CA ASP A 66 -20.71 5.64 44.89
C ASP A 66 -19.18 5.85 44.74
N ASN A 67 -18.72 7.07 45.01
CA ASN A 67 -17.33 7.52 44.94
C ASN A 67 -16.35 6.61 45.68
N ARG A 68 -16.79 5.92 46.75
CA ARG A 68 -15.94 4.98 47.48
C ARG A 68 -15.39 3.86 46.57
N HIS A 69 -16.17 3.42 45.59
CA HIS A 69 -15.76 2.38 44.64
C HIS A 69 -14.79 2.94 43.60
N TYR A 70 -14.99 4.18 43.15
CA TYR A 70 -14.02 4.87 42.30
C TYR A 70 -12.66 5.04 42.99
N LYS A 71 -12.64 5.44 44.26
CA LYS A 71 -11.40 5.57 45.04
C LYS A 71 -10.67 4.25 45.27
N PHE A 72 -11.43 3.16 45.46
CA PHE A 72 -10.86 1.82 45.51
C PHE A 72 -10.24 1.43 44.17
N LEU A 73 -10.93 1.68 43.06
CA LEU A 73 -10.42 1.36 41.72
C LEU A 73 -9.19 2.20 41.35
N ASP A 74 -9.13 3.47 41.77
CA ASP A 74 -7.98 4.36 41.54
C ASP A 74 -6.64 3.81 42.04
N SER A 75 -6.65 2.98 43.09
CA SER A 75 -5.43 2.32 43.59
C SER A 75 -5.12 0.98 42.94
N GLU A 76 -6.08 0.38 42.24
CA GLU A 76 -5.99 -1.01 41.74
C GLU A 76 -5.82 -1.11 40.23
N VAL A 77 -6.32 -0.12 39.47
CA VAL A 77 -6.37 -0.16 38.01
C VAL A 77 -5.87 1.14 37.38
N GLU A 78 -5.31 1.03 36.17
CA GLU A 78 -4.81 2.20 35.43
C GLU A 78 -5.93 2.95 34.68
N HIS A 79 -7.04 2.26 34.39
CA HIS A 79 -8.17 2.84 33.67
C HIS A 79 -9.49 2.21 34.11
N ILE A 80 -10.54 3.03 34.19
CA ILE A 80 -11.88 2.62 34.60
C ILE A 80 -12.83 2.79 33.42
N PHE A 81 -13.49 1.71 33.02
CA PHE A 81 -14.51 1.73 31.97
C PHE A 81 -15.92 1.64 32.54
N THR A 82 -16.88 2.26 31.85
CA THR A 82 -18.32 2.07 32.11
C THR A 82 -18.99 1.32 30.98
N ASN A 83 -19.91 0.41 31.32
CA ASN A 83 -20.74 -0.30 30.35
C ASN A 83 -21.95 0.55 29.92
N GLY A 84 -21.67 1.66 29.24
CA GLY A 84 -22.66 2.63 28.79
C GLY A 84 -22.07 4.04 28.70
N GLU A 85 -22.92 4.99 28.30
CA GLU A 85 -22.56 6.40 28.22
C GLU A 85 -22.27 7.01 29.60
N LEU A 86 -21.40 8.02 29.60
CA LEU A 86 -21.05 8.76 30.79
C LEU A 86 -22.15 9.77 31.16
N TYR A 87 -22.54 9.80 32.43
CA TYR A 87 -23.48 10.79 32.95
C TYR A 87 -22.97 11.39 34.25
N MET A 88 -22.75 12.72 34.24
CA MET A 88 -22.28 13.49 35.42
C MET A 88 -21.09 12.85 36.17
N VAL A 89 -20.17 12.20 35.44
CA VAL A 89 -19.09 11.38 36.01
C VAL A 89 -18.25 12.16 37.02
N GLU A 90 -18.00 13.44 36.78
CA GLU A 90 -17.24 14.31 37.69
C GLU A 90 -17.87 14.42 39.09
N SER A 91 -19.19 14.25 39.21
CA SER A 91 -19.90 14.25 40.49
C SER A 91 -19.76 12.94 41.26
N PHE A 92 -19.49 11.82 40.56
CA PHE A 92 -19.36 10.49 41.16
C PHE A 92 -17.90 10.07 41.35
N ALA A 93 -17.02 10.38 40.40
CA ALA A 93 -15.62 10.00 40.36
C ALA A 93 -14.67 11.13 40.80
N TYR A 94 -15.11 12.01 41.70
CA TYR A 94 -14.26 13.11 42.17
C TYR A 94 -13.05 12.60 42.99
N GLY A 95 -11.90 13.26 42.80
CA GLY A 95 -10.70 13.03 43.59
C GLY A 95 -9.89 11.77 43.22
N ILE A 96 -10.13 11.17 42.04
CA ILE A 96 -9.32 10.07 41.50
C ILE A 96 -8.37 10.58 40.40
N LYS A 97 -7.34 9.80 40.09
CA LYS A 97 -6.38 10.06 39.00
C LYS A 97 -6.70 9.24 37.75
N SER A 98 -7.21 8.02 37.92
CA SER A 98 -7.53 7.12 36.83
C SER A 98 -8.64 7.69 35.95
N LYS A 99 -8.47 7.58 34.63
CA LYS A 99 -9.47 8.05 33.66
C LYS A 99 -10.71 7.15 33.69
N VAL A 100 -11.88 7.79 33.52
CA VAL A 100 -13.17 7.10 33.41
C VAL A 100 -13.75 7.34 32.02
N THR A 101 -13.91 6.29 31.23
CA THR A 101 -14.45 6.38 29.86
C THR A 101 -15.45 5.26 29.55
N PRO A 102 -16.30 5.37 28.52
CA PRO A 102 -17.09 4.24 28.04
C PRO A 102 -16.19 3.08 27.61
N VAL A 103 -16.68 1.84 27.73
CA VAL A 103 -15.96 0.64 27.27
C VAL A 103 -15.63 0.65 25.76
N SER A 104 -16.31 1.49 24.97
CA SER A 104 -15.98 1.72 23.55
C SER A 104 -14.61 2.39 23.35
N ASP A 105 -14.00 2.95 24.41
CA ASP A 105 -12.62 3.46 24.43
C ASP A 105 -11.57 2.40 24.76
N PHE A 106 -11.95 1.14 24.98
CA PHE A 106 -10.99 0.10 25.33
C PHE A 106 -9.98 -0.18 24.20
N PHE A 107 -10.43 -0.20 22.94
CA PHE A 107 -9.54 -0.53 21.82
C PHE A 107 -8.41 0.49 21.61
N PRO A 108 -8.67 1.82 21.64
CA PRO A 108 -7.59 2.81 21.69
C PRO A 108 -6.56 2.55 22.79
N LEU A 109 -7.00 2.24 24.03
CA LEU A 109 -6.09 1.94 25.13
C LEU A 109 -5.24 0.69 24.85
N MET A 110 -5.85 -0.38 24.31
CA MET A 110 -5.12 -1.59 23.93
C MET A 110 -4.06 -1.29 22.85
N ILE A 111 -4.35 -0.39 21.89
CA ILE A 111 -3.37 0.05 20.89
C ILE A 111 -2.21 0.80 21.54
N GLU A 112 -2.47 1.65 22.54
CA GLU A 112 -1.43 2.33 23.31
C GLU A 112 -0.51 1.33 24.04
N TRP A 113 -1.08 0.30 24.66
CA TRP A 113 -0.31 -0.78 25.28
C TRP A 113 0.56 -1.53 24.26
N SER A 114 0.00 -1.90 23.11
CA SER A 114 0.76 -2.56 22.03
C SER A 114 1.90 -1.67 21.52
N ARG A 115 1.67 -0.36 21.34
CA ARG A 115 2.72 0.61 20.97
C ARG A 115 3.82 0.74 22.02
N ALA A 116 3.47 0.66 23.30
CA ALA A 116 4.45 0.70 24.38
C ALA A 116 5.33 -0.56 24.40
N LEU A 117 4.77 -1.72 24.05
CA LEU A 117 5.50 -2.99 23.93
C LEU A 117 6.39 -3.03 22.68
N THR A 118 5.84 -2.65 21.53
CA THR A 118 6.52 -2.65 20.24
C THR A 118 6.41 -1.25 19.64
N PRO A 119 7.34 -0.32 19.95
CA PRO A 119 7.30 1.04 19.42
C PRO A 119 7.28 1.08 17.89
N PRO A 120 6.72 2.14 17.27
CA PRO A 120 6.74 2.31 15.82
C PRO A 120 8.16 2.24 15.26
N THR A 121 8.35 1.46 14.21
CA THR A 121 9.61 1.42 13.45
C THR A 121 9.73 2.68 12.60
N GLU A 122 10.94 3.23 12.49
CA GLU A 122 11.22 4.32 11.56
C GLU A 122 10.90 3.85 10.13
N THR A 123 9.93 4.51 9.49
CA THR A 123 9.50 4.16 8.14
C THR A 123 10.42 4.85 7.14
N THR A 124 11.06 4.09 6.28
CA THR A 124 11.92 4.64 5.21
C THR A 124 11.10 5.17 4.04
N ILE A 125 9.83 4.79 3.95
CA ILE A 125 8.91 5.13 2.88
C ILE A 125 7.91 6.17 3.35
N LYS A 126 7.86 7.32 2.67
CA LYS A 126 6.84 8.35 2.89
C LYS A 126 5.85 8.34 1.73
N ASN A 127 4.65 7.84 1.96
CA ASN A 127 3.61 7.95 0.94
C ASN A 127 3.20 9.40 0.77
N LYS A 128 3.14 9.82 -0.50
CA LYS A 128 2.64 11.15 -0.83
C LYS A 128 1.14 11.19 -0.61
N ILE A 129 0.69 12.08 0.28
CA ILE A 129 -0.73 12.38 0.45
C ILE A 129 -1.19 13.17 -0.77
N LEU A 130 -2.09 12.57 -1.55
CA LEU A 130 -2.68 13.20 -2.73
C LEU A 130 -3.65 14.32 -2.32
N LYS A 131 -3.64 15.43 -3.06
CA LYS A 131 -4.43 16.63 -2.78
C LYS A 131 -5.68 16.67 -3.65
N GLY A 132 -6.79 16.20 -3.08
CA GLY A 132 -8.09 16.18 -3.74
C GLY A 132 -8.34 14.91 -4.56
N TYR A 133 -9.49 14.88 -5.23
CA TYR A 133 -9.96 13.71 -5.98
C TYR A 133 -10.57 14.11 -7.32
N ILE A 134 -10.45 13.23 -8.31
CA ILE A 134 -11.15 13.29 -9.59
C ILE A 134 -12.05 12.06 -9.70
N GLN A 135 -13.35 12.29 -9.83
CA GLN A 135 -14.35 11.25 -10.06
C GLN A 135 -14.64 11.15 -11.55
N ILE A 136 -14.47 9.97 -12.12
CA ILE A 136 -14.77 9.67 -13.52
C ILE A 136 -15.81 8.56 -13.56
N THR A 137 -17.04 8.89 -13.92
CA THR A 137 -18.12 7.90 -14.10
C THR A 137 -18.54 7.88 -15.56
N ALA A 138 -18.25 6.77 -16.26
CA ALA A 138 -18.52 6.63 -17.69
C ALA A 138 -18.66 5.14 -18.07
N GLU A 139 -19.38 4.84 -19.14
CA GLU A 139 -19.48 3.45 -19.67
C GLU A 139 -18.10 2.87 -20.01
N LYS A 140 -17.19 3.73 -20.49
CA LYS A 140 -15.77 3.42 -20.70
C LYS A 140 -14.91 4.38 -19.87
N PRO A 141 -14.61 4.05 -18.60
CA PRO A 141 -13.85 4.94 -17.71
C PRO A 141 -12.48 5.35 -18.27
N ILE A 142 -11.87 4.49 -19.08
CA ILE A 142 -10.59 4.75 -19.74
C ILE A 142 -10.65 5.95 -20.70
N ASP A 143 -11.76 6.18 -21.38
CA ASP A 143 -11.93 7.33 -22.27
C ASP A 143 -11.95 8.63 -21.47
N GLY A 144 -12.57 8.61 -20.29
CA GLY A 144 -12.55 9.73 -19.34
C GLY A 144 -11.13 10.01 -18.82
N ILE A 145 -10.39 8.96 -18.44
CA ILE A 145 -8.99 9.08 -18.02
C ILE A 145 -8.15 9.74 -19.12
N TRP A 146 -8.28 9.28 -20.37
CA TRP A 146 -7.57 9.86 -21.50
C TRP A 146 -8.04 11.26 -21.86
N ALA A 147 -9.30 11.61 -21.64
CA ALA A 147 -9.78 12.98 -21.82
C ALA A 147 -9.07 13.93 -20.82
N HIS A 148 -8.95 13.53 -19.55
CA HIS A 148 -8.21 14.29 -18.54
C HIS A 148 -6.72 14.38 -18.83
N LEU A 149 -6.07 13.29 -19.24
CA LEU A 149 -4.68 13.34 -19.70
C LEU A 149 -4.54 14.27 -20.91
N SER A 150 -5.40 14.13 -21.93
CA SER A 150 -5.34 14.92 -23.16
C SER A 150 -5.60 16.41 -22.94
N GLN A 151 -6.30 16.81 -21.87
CA GLN A 151 -6.38 18.22 -21.49
C GLN A 151 -4.99 18.80 -21.17
N LEU A 152 -4.11 18.00 -20.56
CA LEU A 152 -2.74 18.39 -20.24
C LEU A 152 -1.83 18.47 -21.48
N ALA A 153 -2.30 18.02 -22.65
CA ALA A 153 -1.64 18.30 -23.93
C ALA A 153 -1.80 19.78 -24.36
N SER A 154 -2.62 20.58 -23.67
CA SER A 154 -2.62 22.04 -23.78
C SER A 154 -1.56 22.64 -22.85
N THR A 155 -0.63 23.43 -23.41
CA THR A 155 0.38 24.14 -22.61
C THR A 155 -0.25 25.06 -21.57
N THR A 156 -1.38 25.70 -21.90
CA THR A 156 -2.14 26.54 -20.96
C THR A 156 -2.67 25.74 -19.77
N LEU A 157 -3.23 24.55 -19.99
CA LEU A 157 -3.76 23.73 -18.90
C LEU A 157 -2.65 23.04 -18.10
N ALA A 158 -1.57 22.60 -18.76
CA ALA A 158 -0.37 22.12 -18.09
C ALA A 158 0.25 23.18 -17.17
N LYS A 159 0.35 24.44 -17.65
CA LYS A 159 0.84 25.57 -16.82
C LYS A 159 -0.05 25.81 -15.60
N LYS A 160 -1.37 25.76 -15.76
CA LYS A 160 -2.32 25.86 -14.62
C LYS A 160 -2.13 24.73 -13.61
N LEU A 161 -1.93 23.49 -14.07
CA LEU A 161 -1.64 22.36 -13.20
C LEU A 161 -0.35 22.58 -12.39
N ILE A 162 0.75 22.94 -13.05
CA ILE A 162 2.05 23.16 -12.40
C ILE A 162 1.96 24.32 -11.42
N LEU A 163 1.29 25.42 -11.79
CA LEU A 163 1.07 26.56 -10.91
C LEU A 163 0.30 26.15 -9.65
N ARG A 164 -0.81 25.42 -9.79
CA ARG A 164 -1.56 24.88 -8.64
C ARG A 164 -0.66 24.06 -7.73
N ARG A 165 0.10 23.12 -8.29
CA ARG A 165 1.01 22.26 -7.52
C ARG A 165 2.11 23.05 -6.83
N SER A 166 2.67 24.06 -7.50
CA SER A 166 3.71 24.93 -6.93
C SER A 166 3.19 25.69 -5.71
N GLN A 167 1.95 26.18 -5.75
CA GLN A 167 1.28 26.83 -4.62
C GLN A 167 0.99 25.84 -3.49
N GLU A 168 0.52 24.63 -3.82
CA GLU A 168 0.25 23.58 -2.84
C GLU A 168 1.52 23.07 -2.13
N GLU A 169 2.66 23.03 -2.83
CA GLU A 169 3.94 22.57 -2.30
C GLU A 169 4.81 23.72 -1.74
N GLY A 170 4.38 24.98 -1.89
CA GLY A 170 5.12 26.15 -1.42
C GLY A 170 6.43 26.40 -2.17
N ILE A 171 6.51 26.00 -3.44
CA ILE A 171 7.70 26.12 -4.28
C ILE A 171 7.48 27.26 -5.28
N GLU A 172 8.32 28.29 -5.23
CA GLU A 172 8.29 29.37 -6.21
C GLU A 172 8.94 28.94 -7.53
N LEU A 173 8.21 29.14 -8.63
CA LEU A 173 8.69 28.93 -9.99
C LEU A 173 8.62 30.25 -10.75
N SER A 174 9.70 30.59 -11.45
CA SER A 174 9.68 31.73 -12.38
C SER A 174 8.77 31.43 -13.57
N GLU A 175 8.30 32.49 -14.22
CA GLU A 175 7.40 32.39 -15.37
C GLU A 175 8.02 31.56 -16.52
N HIS A 176 9.32 31.74 -16.77
CA HIS A 176 10.04 30.94 -17.76
C HIS A 176 10.06 29.44 -17.42
N GLN A 177 10.27 29.09 -16.14
CA GLN A 177 10.26 27.70 -15.70
C GLN A 177 8.85 27.08 -15.83
N LEU A 178 7.81 27.84 -15.49
CA LEU A 178 6.42 27.43 -15.66
C LEU A 178 6.10 27.15 -17.14
N GLU A 179 6.51 28.04 -18.04
CA GLU A 179 6.29 27.88 -19.48
C GLU A 179 7.04 26.68 -20.05
N SER A 180 8.32 26.51 -19.68
CA SER A 180 9.15 25.41 -20.18
C SER A 180 8.65 24.05 -19.68
N LYS A 181 8.36 23.91 -18.37
CA LYS A 181 7.75 22.70 -17.82
C LYS A 181 6.40 22.40 -18.47
N ALA A 182 5.55 23.41 -18.67
CA ALA A 182 4.23 23.22 -19.28
C ALA A 182 4.32 22.77 -20.75
N ALA A 183 5.27 23.30 -21.51
CA ALA A 183 5.55 22.85 -22.87
C ALA A 183 6.02 21.38 -22.89
N GLY A 184 6.91 21.02 -21.96
CA GLY A 184 7.38 19.64 -21.79
C GLY A 184 6.26 18.67 -21.43
N VAL A 185 5.45 18.97 -20.40
CA VAL A 185 4.27 18.15 -20.03
C VAL A 185 3.35 17.96 -21.23
N ALA A 186 3.01 19.04 -21.92
CA ALA A 186 2.11 18.99 -23.06
C ALA A 186 2.65 18.12 -24.20
N PHE A 187 3.95 18.22 -24.48
CA PHE A 187 4.63 17.39 -25.48
C PHE A 187 4.63 15.90 -25.08
N SER A 188 5.04 15.60 -23.85
CA SER A 188 5.08 14.24 -23.32
C SER A 188 3.70 13.57 -23.33
N ILE A 189 2.64 14.30 -22.98
CA ILE A 189 1.26 13.81 -23.03
C ILE A 189 0.80 13.52 -24.45
N ARG A 190 1.13 14.38 -25.43
CA ARG A 190 0.81 14.12 -26.85
C ARG A 190 1.46 12.82 -27.33
N ASN A 191 2.77 12.67 -27.08
CA ASN A 191 3.50 11.47 -27.45
C ASN A 191 2.92 10.22 -26.78
N ALA A 192 2.62 10.29 -25.49
CA ALA A 192 1.99 9.18 -24.78
C ALA A 192 0.63 8.80 -25.39
N SER A 193 -0.23 9.79 -25.66
CA SER A 193 -1.53 9.57 -26.31
C SER A 193 -1.38 8.86 -27.65
N ASP A 194 -0.45 9.29 -28.48
CA ASP A 194 -0.26 8.72 -29.82
C ASP A 194 0.15 7.24 -29.74
N TYR A 195 1.10 6.91 -28.85
CA TYR A 195 1.52 5.52 -28.64
C TYR A 195 0.41 4.63 -28.06
N PHE A 196 -0.31 5.09 -27.04
CA PHE A 196 -1.37 4.26 -26.43
C PHE A 196 -2.56 4.07 -27.38
N LYS A 197 -2.92 5.08 -28.19
CA LYS A 197 -3.98 4.96 -29.20
C LYS A 197 -3.58 4.02 -30.34
N SER A 198 -2.31 4.03 -30.77
CA SER A 198 -1.85 3.14 -31.84
C SER A 198 -1.77 1.69 -31.38
N ALA A 199 -1.35 1.45 -30.12
CA ALA A 199 -1.13 0.12 -29.55
C ALA A 199 -2.33 -0.85 -29.70
N GLN A 200 -3.56 -0.34 -29.56
CA GLN A 200 -4.78 -1.16 -29.62
C GLN A 200 -5.03 -1.84 -30.97
N ASN A 201 -4.50 -1.27 -32.06
CA ASN A 201 -4.72 -1.76 -33.42
C ASN A 201 -3.46 -2.39 -34.05
N GLU A 202 -2.41 -2.54 -33.24
CA GLU A 202 -1.10 -3.00 -33.68
C GLU A 202 -0.90 -4.50 -33.44
N SER A 203 0.08 -5.09 -34.15
CA SER A 203 0.54 -6.43 -33.81
C SER A 203 1.14 -6.46 -32.41
N LEU A 204 1.16 -7.61 -31.75
CA LEU A 204 1.60 -7.74 -30.35
C LEU A 204 3.00 -7.12 -30.11
N ASN A 205 3.94 -7.33 -31.02
CA ASN A 205 5.30 -6.79 -30.90
C ASN A 205 5.30 -5.26 -30.93
N LYS A 206 4.52 -4.67 -31.85
CA LYS A 206 4.39 -3.21 -31.95
C LYS A 206 3.63 -2.65 -30.76
N ARG A 207 2.56 -3.32 -30.32
CA ARG A 207 1.81 -3.00 -29.10
C ARG A 207 2.73 -2.91 -27.87
N ILE A 208 3.62 -3.88 -27.67
CA ILE A 208 4.63 -3.85 -26.59
C ILE A 208 5.52 -2.60 -26.69
N LEU A 209 6.02 -2.28 -27.88
CA LEU A 209 6.88 -1.12 -28.10
C LEU A 209 6.12 0.20 -27.84
N SER A 210 4.91 0.31 -28.37
CA SER A 210 4.05 1.47 -28.20
C SER A 210 3.75 1.70 -26.72
N LEU A 211 3.37 0.65 -25.97
CA LEU A 211 3.13 0.78 -24.53
C LEU A 211 4.40 1.14 -23.75
N TYR A 212 5.56 0.60 -24.12
CA TYR A 212 6.84 0.98 -23.51
C TYR A 212 7.15 2.47 -23.69
N TYR A 213 7.16 2.96 -24.93
CA TYR A 213 7.49 4.37 -25.22
C TYR A 213 6.40 5.33 -24.73
N GLY A 214 5.13 4.93 -24.79
CA GLY A 214 4.02 5.69 -24.23
C GLY A 214 4.16 5.83 -22.71
N SER A 215 4.50 4.75 -21.99
CA SER A 215 4.70 4.78 -20.54
C SER A 215 5.93 5.60 -20.15
N LEU A 216 7.00 5.54 -20.95
CA LEU A 216 8.17 6.39 -20.77
C LEU A 216 7.82 7.88 -20.93
N ALA A 217 7.01 8.22 -21.93
CA ALA A 217 6.53 9.58 -22.13
C ALA A 217 5.62 10.05 -20.97
N LEU A 218 4.77 9.18 -20.41
CA LEU A 218 3.99 9.50 -19.21
C LEU A 218 4.89 9.73 -17.98
N ALA A 219 5.97 8.95 -17.82
CA ALA A 219 6.95 9.18 -16.76
C ALA A 219 7.68 10.52 -16.91
N PHE A 220 7.95 10.98 -18.13
CA PHE A 220 8.46 12.33 -18.37
C PHE A 220 7.46 13.40 -17.93
N ALA A 221 6.18 13.23 -18.31
CA ALA A 221 5.12 14.16 -17.92
C ALA A 221 4.96 14.23 -16.39
N GLU A 222 5.09 13.10 -15.69
CA GLU A 222 5.08 13.03 -14.22
C GLU A 222 6.20 13.86 -13.60
N MET A 223 7.44 13.67 -14.06
CA MET A 223 8.60 14.41 -13.56
C MET A 223 8.47 15.91 -13.85
N LEU A 224 8.01 16.29 -15.05
CA LEU A 224 7.88 17.70 -15.45
C LEU A 224 6.73 18.42 -14.75
N ALA A 225 5.63 17.71 -14.45
CA ALA A 225 4.49 18.28 -13.74
C ALA A 225 4.78 18.55 -12.25
N ALA A 226 5.79 17.90 -11.68
CA ALA A 226 6.22 18.16 -10.31
C ALA A 226 7.01 19.48 -10.20
N PRO A 227 6.66 20.37 -9.24
CA PRO A 227 7.39 21.61 -9.02
C PRO A 227 8.89 21.40 -8.74
N HIS A 228 9.22 20.41 -7.89
CA HIS A 228 10.60 20.02 -7.57
C HIS A 228 11.27 19.11 -8.61
N GLY A 229 10.57 18.78 -9.71
CA GLY A 229 11.11 17.95 -10.78
C GLY A 229 11.99 18.74 -11.76
N PRO A 230 12.44 18.09 -12.85
CA PRO A 230 13.30 18.67 -13.88
C PRO A 230 12.75 19.96 -14.48
N MET A 231 13.66 20.83 -14.91
CA MET A 231 13.35 22.19 -15.33
C MET A 231 12.62 22.27 -16.66
N ASP A 232 12.93 21.36 -17.57
CA ASP A 232 12.44 21.36 -18.93
C ASP A 232 12.56 19.98 -19.58
N LEU A 233 12.06 19.89 -20.81
CA LEU A 233 12.10 18.66 -21.60
C LEU A 233 13.54 18.21 -21.90
N ASP A 234 14.46 19.14 -22.15
CA ASP A 234 15.85 18.84 -22.50
C ASP A 234 16.59 18.16 -21.33
N GLU A 235 16.32 18.56 -20.10
CA GLU A 235 16.86 17.92 -18.91
C GLU A 235 16.37 16.47 -18.78
N VAL A 236 15.06 16.24 -18.96
CA VAL A 236 14.45 14.91 -18.87
C VAL A 236 14.92 14.00 -20.00
N GLU A 237 14.90 14.46 -21.24
CA GLU A 237 15.42 13.70 -22.38
C GLU A 237 16.93 13.48 -22.23
N GLY A 238 17.65 14.45 -21.64
CA GLY A 238 19.04 14.32 -21.25
C GLY A 238 19.33 13.11 -20.35
N MET A 239 18.37 12.71 -19.52
CA MET A 239 18.48 11.51 -18.67
C MET A 239 18.60 10.22 -19.49
N THR A 240 17.96 10.18 -20.67
CA THR A 240 18.02 9.02 -21.58
C THR A 240 19.27 8.97 -22.44
N LYS A 241 20.05 10.06 -22.53
CA LYS A 241 21.31 10.08 -23.33
C LYS A 241 22.33 9.07 -22.82
N TYR A 242 22.29 8.74 -21.52
CA TYR A 242 23.12 7.71 -20.89
C TYR A 242 22.45 6.33 -20.85
N GLY A 243 21.39 6.12 -21.65
CA GLY A 243 20.58 4.91 -21.69
C GLY A 243 19.37 4.95 -20.76
N HIS A 244 18.58 3.87 -20.79
CA HIS A 244 17.35 3.77 -19.99
C HIS A 244 17.60 3.48 -18.51
N GLY A 245 18.83 3.15 -18.11
CA GLY A 245 19.18 2.75 -16.74
C GLY A 245 18.71 1.36 -16.34
N LEU A 246 18.33 0.56 -17.34
CA LEU A 246 18.00 -0.85 -17.23
C LEU A 246 18.86 -1.64 -18.22
N TYR A 247 19.10 -2.92 -17.91
CA TYR A 247 19.72 -3.88 -18.83
C TYR A 247 19.04 -5.24 -18.73
N THR A 248 19.25 -6.08 -19.73
CA THR A 248 18.79 -7.47 -19.73
C THR A 248 19.96 -8.44 -19.84
N VAL A 249 19.87 -9.59 -19.17
CA VAL A 249 20.79 -10.71 -19.31
C VAL A 249 19.98 -11.95 -19.67
N ALA A 250 20.36 -12.61 -20.77
CA ALA A 250 19.70 -13.84 -21.20
C ALA A 250 19.88 -14.94 -20.14
N SER A 251 18.83 -15.73 -19.91
CA SER A 251 18.91 -16.84 -18.98
C SER A 251 19.70 -18.02 -19.55
N ASN A 252 20.36 -18.76 -18.66
CA ASN A 252 20.91 -20.08 -18.99
C ASN A 252 19.84 -21.18 -18.94
N THR A 253 18.63 -20.90 -18.42
CA THR A 253 17.60 -21.91 -18.11
C THR A 253 16.75 -22.37 -19.30
N ASN A 254 16.99 -21.82 -20.50
CA ASN A 254 16.15 -22.07 -21.68
C ASN A 254 14.65 -21.88 -21.41
N ASP A 255 14.31 -20.85 -20.64
CA ASP A 255 12.95 -20.48 -20.27
C ASP A 255 12.70 -18.97 -20.42
N PHE A 256 11.47 -18.59 -20.76
CA PHE A 256 11.02 -17.20 -20.94
C PHE A 256 11.04 -16.42 -19.62
N GLY A 257 10.58 -17.04 -18.52
CA GLY A 257 10.56 -16.44 -17.19
C GLY A 257 11.94 -16.09 -16.66
N GLY A 258 12.96 -16.84 -17.08
CA GLY A 258 14.35 -16.64 -16.64
C GLY A 258 15.05 -15.39 -17.16
N LEU A 259 14.51 -14.67 -18.17
CA LEU A 259 15.16 -13.45 -18.68
C LEU A 259 15.35 -12.46 -17.52
N THR A 260 16.61 -12.07 -17.25
CA THR A 260 16.91 -11.19 -16.12
C THR A 260 16.93 -9.74 -16.55
N VAL A 261 16.38 -8.87 -15.72
CA VAL A 261 16.38 -7.40 -15.86
C VAL A 261 17.12 -6.82 -14.66
N GLY A 262 18.05 -5.90 -14.88
CA GLY A 262 18.79 -5.25 -13.81
C GLY A 262 18.80 -3.73 -13.94
N VAL A 263 19.00 -3.06 -12.81
CA VAL A 263 19.11 -1.60 -12.72
C VAL A 263 20.55 -1.12 -12.83
N LEU A 264 20.75 0.12 -13.27
CA LEU A 264 22.04 0.80 -13.32
C LEU A 264 21.99 2.13 -12.58
N ALA A 265 23.13 2.57 -12.04
CA ALA A 265 23.29 3.88 -11.41
C ALA A 265 23.17 5.07 -12.39
N THR A 266 23.17 4.81 -13.70
CA THR A 266 23.12 5.83 -14.76
C THR A 266 21.97 5.58 -15.72
N GLY A 267 21.42 6.65 -16.30
CA GLY A 267 20.31 6.60 -17.24
C GLY A 267 19.02 7.12 -16.64
N PHE A 268 17.90 6.90 -17.34
CA PHE A 268 16.59 7.42 -16.93
C PHE A 268 16.05 6.77 -15.64
N PHE A 269 15.96 5.44 -15.59
CA PHE A 269 15.33 4.71 -14.49
C PHE A 269 15.86 5.08 -13.09
N PRO A 270 17.18 5.13 -12.80
CA PRO A 270 17.67 5.53 -11.47
C PRO A 270 17.30 6.98 -11.11
N ARG A 271 17.27 7.90 -12.09
CA ARG A 271 16.88 9.29 -11.83
C ARG A 271 15.39 9.39 -11.52
N TRP A 272 14.57 8.62 -12.21
CA TRP A 272 13.14 8.53 -11.93
C TRP A 272 12.87 7.84 -10.58
N ALA A 273 13.54 6.73 -10.27
CA ALA A 273 13.42 6.06 -8.97
C ALA A 273 13.84 6.99 -7.81
N SER A 274 14.94 7.74 -7.97
CA SER A 274 15.35 8.76 -7.00
C SER A 274 14.32 9.90 -6.87
N PHE A 275 13.74 10.35 -7.98
CA PHE A 275 12.64 11.32 -7.98
C PHE A 275 11.39 10.82 -7.24
N LEU A 276 11.11 9.51 -7.32
CA LEU A 276 10.05 8.85 -6.58
C LEU A 276 10.37 8.65 -5.08
N GLY A 277 11.59 9.00 -4.65
CA GLY A 277 12.01 8.95 -3.25
C GLY A 277 12.82 7.71 -2.86
N HIS A 278 13.24 6.88 -3.82
CA HIS A 278 14.02 5.67 -3.54
C HIS A 278 15.51 5.96 -3.40
N ASP A 279 16.18 5.18 -2.54
CA ASP A 279 17.64 5.18 -2.45
C ASP A 279 18.24 4.36 -3.59
N VAL A 280 18.90 5.06 -4.52
CA VAL A 280 19.57 4.45 -5.69
C VAL A 280 21.08 4.35 -5.52
N SER A 281 21.61 4.66 -4.33
CA SER A 281 23.06 4.70 -4.07
C SER A 281 23.75 3.35 -4.26
N ALA A 282 23.03 2.26 -3.99
CA ALA A 282 23.50 0.89 -4.15
C ALA A 282 23.41 0.36 -5.58
N TYR A 283 22.85 1.13 -6.53
CA TYR A 283 22.66 0.64 -7.90
C TYR A 283 24.02 0.37 -8.59
N PRO A 284 24.15 -0.74 -9.34
CA PRO A 284 25.39 -1.07 -10.03
C PRO A 284 25.80 -0.03 -11.08
N LYS A 285 27.08 0.34 -11.12
CA LYS A 285 27.63 1.24 -12.15
C LYS A 285 27.92 0.55 -13.48
N LYS A 286 28.00 -0.79 -13.48
CA LYS A 286 28.29 -1.61 -14.65
C LYS A 286 27.18 -2.65 -14.81
N LYS A 287 26.74 -2.84 -16.06
CA LYS A 287 25.79 -3.91 -16.40
C LYS A 287 26.46 -5.26 -16.23
N ALA A 288 25.72 -6.23 -15.71
CA ALA A 288 26.08 -7.63 -15.87
C ALA A 288 26.00 -8.01 -17.36
N THR A 289 26.91 -8.89 -17.78
CA THR A 289 26.96 -9.40 -19.16
C THR A 289 26.69 -10.89 -19.25
N SER A 290 26.79 -11.58 -18.10
CA SER A 290 26.60 -13.02 -17.96
C SER A 290 25.84 -13.34 -16.67
N ALA A 291 25.28 -14.55 -16.57
CA ALA A 291 24.64 -15.02 -15.35
C ALA A 291 25.60 -15.07 -14.15
N SER A 292 26.89 -15.34 -14.37
CA SER A 292 27.90 -15.34 -13.32
C SER A 292 28.21 -13.96 -12.76
N ASP A 293 27.96 -12.88 -13.52
CA ASP A 293 28.15 -11.51 -13.01
C ASP A 293 27.08 -11.15 -11.98
N LEU A 294 25.88 -11.74 -12.11
CA LEU A 294 24.72 -11.43 -11.27
C LEU A 294 24.92 -11.83 -9.81
N SER A 295 25.68 -12.90 -9.53
CA SER A 295 25.94 -13.36 -8.15
C SER A 295 26.77 -12.37 -7.33
N ASN A 296 27.44 -11.42 -7.98
CA ASN A 296 28.25 -10.38 -7.32
C ASN A 296 27.46 -9.08 -7.08
N LEU A 297 26.22 -8.99 -7.54
CA LEU A 297 25.39 -7.80 -7.39
C LEU A 297 24.60 -7.85 -6.08
N ALA A 298 24.35 -6.67 -5.50
CA ALA A 298 23.52 -6.56 -4.30
C ALA A 298 22.11 -7.09 -4.58
N SER A 299 21.52 -7.76 -3.59
CA SER A 299 20.16 -8.29 -3.66
C SER A 299 19.17 -7.20 -4.06
N GLY A 300 18.24 -7.53 -4.95
CA GLY A 300 17.26 -6.57 -5.50
C GLY A 300 17.78 -5.69 -6.64
N SER A 301 19.08 -5.72 -6.98
CA SER A 301 19.61 -4.97 -8.15
C SER A 301 19.18 -5.56 -9.50
N PHE A 302 18.62 -6.76 -9.49
CA PHE A 302 18.08 -7.45 -10.66
C PHE A 302 16.92 -8.36 -10.25
N ALA A 303 16.06 -8.67 -11.22
CA ALA A 303 14.94 -9.57 -11.10
C ALA A 303 14.76 -10.36 -12.40
N THR A 304 14.21 -11.57 -12.33
CA THR A 304 13.76 -12.30 -13.52
C THR A 304 12.44 -11.72 -14.05
N LEU A 305 12.11 -12.04 -15.29
CA LEU A 305 10.85 -11.64 -15.91
C LEU A 305 9.66 -12.23 -15.15
N GLU A 306 9.79 -13.49 -14.71
CA GLU A 306 8.85 -14.14 -13.81
C GLU A 306 8.65 -13.36 -12.49
N GLN A 307 9.74 -12.93 -11.85
CA GLN A 307 9.65 -12.11 -10.64
C GLN A 307 8.94 -10.77 -10.92
N LEU A 308 9.19 -10.13 -12.06
CA LEU A 308 8.45 -8.93 -12.45
C LEU A 308 6.95 -9.22 -12.67
N PHE A 309 6.57 -10.31 -13.34
CA PHE A 309 5.17 -10.70 -13.45
C PHE A 309 4.52 -11.00 -12.09
N SER A 310 5.28 -11.57 -11.16
CA SER A 310 4.79 -11.92 -9.83
C SER A 310 4.31 -10.71 -9.01
N THR A 311 4.71 -9.49 -9.40
CA THR A 311 4.30 -8.24 -8.73
C THR A 311 2.93 -7.73 -9.16
N LEU A 312 2.33 -8.29 -10.22
CA LEU A 312 1.08 -7.80 -10.82
C LEU A 312 -0.13 -8.55 -10.23
N PRO A 313 -0.92 -7.94 -9.33
CA PRO A 313 -2.05 -8.62 -8.70
C PRO A 313 -3.14 -9.01 -9.69
N GLU A 314 -3.26 -8.28 -10.79
CA GLU A 314 -4.26 -8.53 -11.83
C GLU A 314 -4.07 -9.88 -12.53
N LEU A 315 -2.88 -10.46 -12.48
CA LEU A 315 -2.64 -11.79 -13.06
C LEU A 315 -3.19 -12.91 -12.18
N GLY A 316 -3.30 -12.69 -10.87
CA GLY A 316 -3.89 -13.62 -9.91
C GLY A 316 -3.54 -15.09 -10.19
N LYS A 317 -4.58 -15.90 -10.47
CA LYS A 317 -4.44 -17.33 -10.76
C LYS A 317 -3.66 -17.61 -12.06
N LEU A 318 -3.74 -16.76 -13.08
CA LEU A 318 -3.03 -16.97 -14.35
C LEU A 318 -1.51 -17.00 -14.16
N PHE A 319 -0.99 -16.15 -13.26
CA PHE A 319 0.44 -16.20 -12.90
C PHE A 319 0.81 -17.54 -12.27
N VAL A 320 0.00 -18.02 -11.32
CA VAL A 320 0.23 -19.30 -10.62
C VAL A 320 0.13 -20.48 -11.59
N ASP A 321 -0.82 -20.46 -12.53
CA ASP A 321 -0.99 -21.52 -13.50
C ASP A 321 0.18 -21.61 -14.50
N VAL A 322 0.87 -20.50 -14.78
CA VAL A 322 2.02 -20.45 -15.71
C VAL A 322 3.35 -20.77 -15.01
N TYR A 323 3.61 -20.20 -13.84
CA TYR A 323 4.91 -20.28 -13.17
C TYR A 323 4.94 -21.16 -11.92
N ASP A 324 3.79 -21.37 -11.26
CA ASP A 324 3.69 -21.97 -9.91
C ASP A 324 4.70 -21.39 -8.90
N SER A 325 4.98 -20.09 -9.00
CA SER A 325 5.94 -19.40 -8.15
C SER A 325 5.30 -18.55 -7.07
N GLU A 326 6.11 -18.04 -6.15
CA GLU A 326 5.70 -17.14 -5.08
C GLU A 326 5.28 -15.77 -5.67
N PRO A 327 4.06 -15.27 -5.43
CA PRO A 327 3.68 -13.91 -5.83
C PRO A 327 4.46 -12.87 -5.01
N SER A 328 4.54 -11.65 -5.53
CA SER A 328 5.21 -10.52 -4.88
C SER A 328 4.19 -9.47 -4.48
N TRP A 329 3.06 -9.90 -3.90
CA TRP A 329 2.03 -9.01 -3.36
C TRP A 329 1.12 -9.75 -2.37
N VAL A 330 0.47 -9.02 -1.47
CA VAL A 330 -0.56 -9.54 -0.54
C VAL A 330 -1.78 -8.62 -0.54
N HIS A 331 -2.96 -9.17 -0.25
CA HIS A 331 -4.14 -8.35 0.00
C HIS A 331 -4.10 -7.75 1.40
N ALA A 332 -4.25 -6.43 1.51
CA ALA A 332 -4.30 -5.72 2.79
C ALA A 332 -5.72 -5.29 3.11
N VAL A 333 -6.26 -5.74 4.24
CA VAL A 333 -7.61 -5.39 4.71
C VAL A 333 -7.59 -5.00 6.17
N TYR A 334 -8.49 -4.10 6.59
CA TYR A 334 -8.63 -3.75 7.99
C TYR A 334 -9.00 -4.97 8.83
N ASP A 335 -8.33 -5.16 9.97
CA ASP A 335 -8.64 -6.28 10.86
C ASP A 335 -9.79 -5.92 11.80
N SER A 336 -10.99 -6.36 11.45
CA SER A 336 -12.18 -6.24 12.29
C SER A 336 -12.31 -7.36 13.34
N GLY A 337 -11.24 -8.12 13.62
CA GLY A 337 -11.21 -9.40 14.33
C GLY A 337 -11.82 -9.49 15.74
N ALA A 338 -12.34 -8.38 16.30
CA ALA A 338 -13.11 -8.39 17.54
C ALA A 338 -14.47 -7.65 17.46
N GLY A 339 -14.93 -7.29 16.26
CA GLY A 339 -16.17 -6.53 16.06
C GLY A 339 -16.04 -5.03 16.34
N HIS A 340 -14.83 -4.55 16.60
CA HIS A 340 -14.59 -3.15 16.96
C HIS A 340 -14.50 -2.27 15.72
N ARG A 341 -15.48 -1.37 15.60
CA ARG A 341 -15.45 -0.25 14.65
C ARG A 341 -14.96 0.98 15.38
N LEU A 342 -13.80 1.49 15.00
CA LEU A 342 -13.32 2.82 15.40
C LEU A 342 -14.18 3.89 14.70
N HIS A 343 -15.40 4.12 15.18
CA HIS A 343 -16.22 5.23 14.68
C HIS A 343 -15.78 6.52 15.36
N GLY A 344 -15.11 7.40 14.60
CA GLY A 344 -14.80 8.78 15.01
C GLY A 344 -13.66 8.94 16.03
N LYS A 345 -12.91 7.88 16.35
CA LYS A 345 -11.76 7.94 17.26
C LYS A 345 -10.47 7.71 16.48
N GLN A 346 -9.61 8.73 16.44
CA GLN A 346 -8.29 8.63 15.84
C GLN A 346 -7.35 7.88 16.78
N THR A 347 -6.72 6.83 16.27
CA THR A 347 -5.64 6.10 16.94
C THR A 347 -4.37 6.27 16.12
N GLY A 348 -3.20 6.28 16.75
CA GLY A 348 -1.91 6.34 16.02
C GLY A 348 -1.57 5.06 15.24
N SER A 349 -2.35 3.99 15.42
CA SER A 349 -2.16 2.71 14.74
C SER A 349 -3.46 1.94 14.54
N SER A 350 -3.46 0.98 13.62
CA SER A 350 -4.57 0.05 13.39
C SER A 350 -4.05 -1.34 13.04
N TYR A 351 -4.78 -2.39 13.41
CA TYR A 351 -4.47 -3.74 12.93
C TYR A 351 -5.07 -3.99 11.55
N ILE A 352 -4.31 -4.70 10.71
CA ILE A 352 -4.72 -5.16 9.39
C ILE A 352 -4.45 -6.66 9.26
N LYS A 353 -5.10 -7.28 8.28
CA LYS A 353 -4.74 -8.60 7.77
C LYS A 353 -4.04 -8.45 6.42
N LEU A 354 -2.94 -9.16 6.27
CA LEU A 354 -2.19 -9.37 5.05
C LEU A 354 -2.46 -10.80 4.59
N ILE A 355 -3.21 -10.96 3.50
CA ILE A 355 -3.70 -12.25 3.02
C ILE A 355 -2.90 -12.65 1.78
N ASP A 356 -2.15 -13.74 1.91
CA ASP A 356 -1.50 -14.43 0.81
C ASP A 356 -2.35 -15.64 0.39
N GLN A 357 -2.97 -15.53 -0.78
CA GLN A 357 -3.83 -16.58 -1.35
C GLN A 357 -3.04 -17.81 -1.83
N THR A 358 -1.72 -17.68 -2.03
CA THR A 358 -0.86 -18.78 -2.50
C THR A 358 -0.19 -19.54 -1.36
N SER A 359 -0.18 -18.96 -0.16
CA SER A 359 0.51 -19.48 1.03
C SER A 359 2.03 -19.64 0.88
N LYS A 360 2.66 -18.92 -0.05
CA LYS A 360 4.10 -18.99 -0.35
C LYS A 360 4.91 -17.87 0.30
N ILE A 361 4.30 -16.74 0.64
CA ILE A 361 4.99 -15.56 1.21
C ILE A 361 5.25 -15.75 2.71
N SER A 362 6.48 -15.48 3.16
CA SER A 362 6.90 -15.56 4.58
C SER A 362 6.71 -14.24 5.35
N ALA A 363 6.62 -14.30 6.68
CA ALA A 363 6.53 -13.11 7.54
C ALA A 363 7.79 -12.24 7.44
N GLU A 364 8.97 -12.89 7.33
CA GLU A 364 10.25 -12.21 7.19
C GLU A 364 10.31 -11.43 5.87
N ARG A 365 9.71 -11.94 4.79
CA ARG A 365 9.62 -11.21 3.52
C ARG A 365 8.77 -9.96 3.63
N LEU A 366 7.68 -10.00 4.40
CA LEU A 366 6.83 -8.83 4.65
C LEU A 366 7.56 -7.76 5.47
N ALA A 367 8.35 -8.18 6.48
CA ALA A 367 9.07 -7.28 7.38
C ALA A 367 10.25 -6.52 6.74
N ARG A 368 10.80 -7.00 5.61
CA ARG A 368 12.04 -6.47 5.00
C ARG A 368 11.90 -5.17 4.19
N ASN A 369 10.68 -4.65 4.00
CA ASN A 369 10.41 -3.59 3.01
C ASN A 369 10.39 -2.17 3.60
N GLY A 370 10.70 -2.00 4.89
CA GLY A 370 10.74 -0.67 5.53
C GLY A 370 9.39 0.03 5.65
N TRP A 371 8.29 -0.71 5.51
CA TRP A 371 6.93 -0.22 5.70
C TRP A 371 6.61 0.01 7.18
N ALA A 372 5.58 0.81 7.44
CA ALA A 372 5.08 1.12 8.79
C ALA A 372 4.33 -0.08 9.43
N LEU A 373 4.91 -1.27 9.36
CA LEU A 373 4.36 -2.53 9.86
C LEU A 373 5.16 -3.02 11.07
N THR A 374 4.44 -3.37 12.13
CA THR A 374 4.95 -4.00 13.34
C THR A 374 4.05 -5.18 13.74
N GLU A 375 4.50 -6.04 14.65
CA GLU A 375 3.71 -7.18 15.16
C GLU A 375 3.15 -8.09 14.05
N ILE A 376 3.99 -8.48 13.08
CA ILE A 376 3.58 -9.36 11.99
C ILE A 376 3.52 -10.80 12.53
N GLU A 377 2.31 -11.30 12.74
CA GLU A 377 2.03 -12.62 13.32
C GLU A 377 1.12 -13.44 12.40
N ALA A 378 1.44 -14.72 12.19
CA ALA A 378 0.56 -15.60 11.43
C ALA A 378 -0.73 -15.90 12.22
N VAL A 379 -1.87 -15.91 11.53
CA VAL A 379 -3.17 -16.22 12.12
C VAL A 379 -3.70 -17.52 11.53
N GLU A 380 -4.09 -18.46 12.39
CA GLU A 380 -4.75 -19.70 11.97
C GLU A 380 -6.23 -19.41 11.66
N GLU A 381 -6.52 -18.95 10.45
CA GLU A 381 -7.89 -18.64 10.02
C GLU A 381 -8.39 -19.51 8.87
N GLU A 382 -7.53 -19.91 7.93
CA GLU A 382 -7.95 -20.71 6.77
C GLU A 382 -6.92 -21.77 6.33
N PRO A 383 -7.36 -22.97 5.92
CA PRO A 383 -6.46 -24.01 5.44
C PRO A 383 -5.88 -23.76 4.03
N LYS A 384 -6.35 -22.73 3.31
CA LYS A 384 -6.00 -22.46 1.89
C LYS A 384 -5.25 -21.15 1.66
N SER A 385 -5.22 -20.24 2.63
CA SER A 385 -4.54 -18.96 2.53
C SER A 385 -3.70 -18.74 3.78
N LYS A 386 -2.55 -18.09 3.62
CA LYS A 386 -1.72 -17.68 4.74
C LYS A 386 -2.08 -16.24 5.10
N VAL A 387 -2.60 -16.07 6.31
CA VAL A 387 -3.02 -14.76 6.82
C VAL A 387 -2.03 -14.30 7.87
N TYR A 388 -1.54 -13.08 7.73
CA TYR A 388 -0.78 -12.41 8.76
C TYR A 388 -1.58 -11.25 9.33
N ARG A 389 -1.60 -11.12 10.64
CA ARG A 389 -2.01 -9.89 11.30
C ARG A 389 -0.78 -9.00 11.44
N ALA A 390 -0.96 -7.71 11.19
CA ALA A 390 0.08 -6.72 11.42
C ALA A 390 -0.52 -5.44 11.98
N ARG A 391 0.24 -4.74 12.82
CA ARG A 391 -0.08 -3.39 13.28
C ARG A 391 0.52 -2.39 12.29
N VAL A 392 -0.31 -1.50 11.76
CA VAL A 392 0.10 -0.39 10.89
C VAL A 392 0.19 0.86 11.74
N ASP A 393 1.36 1.49 11.75
CA ASP A 393 1.59 2.78 12.37
C ASP A 393 1.28 3.90 11.39
N HIS A 394 0.39 4.83 11.78
CA HIS A 394 -0.13 5.88 10.90
C HIS A 394 -0.30 7.22 11.62
N ASP A 395 0.65 7.55 12.50
CA ASP A 395 0.65 8.81 13.26
C ASP A 395 0.49 10.04 12.34
N GLY A 396 -0.50 10.89 12.65
CA GLY A 396 -0.83 12.08 11.87
C GLY A 396 -1.62 11.82 10.59
N LEU A 397 -1.98 10.57 10.29
CA LEU A 397 -2.85 10.18 9.19
C LEU A 397 -4.26 9.88 9.69
N GLU A 398 -5.24 10.03 8.81
CA GLU A 398 -6.64 9.79 9.15
C GLU A 398 -6.98 8.29 9.06
N TYR A 399 -6.32 7.57 8.15
CA TYR A 399 -6.57 6.16 7.88
C TYR A 399 -5.27 5.37 7.69
N TRP A 400 -5.27 4.12 8.17
CA TRP A 400 -4.14 3.18 8.05
C TRP A 400 -3.63 3.00 6.61
N TYR A 401 -4.54 3.02 5.63
CA TYR A 401 -4.19 2.77 4.22
C TYR A 401 -3.37 3.91 3.61
N GLN A 402 -3.30 5.07 4.27
CA GLN A 402 -2.44 6.18 3.86
C GLN A 402 -0.97 5.90 4.23
N ALA A 403 -0.71 5.07 5.25
CA ALA A 403 0.64 4.73 5.70
C ALA A 403 1.32 3.64 4.84
N LEU A 404 0.57 2.94 3.99
CA LEU A 404 1.08 1.83 3.18
C LEU A 404 0.98 2.12 1.68
N PRO A 405 1.99 1.74 0.87
CA PRO A 405 1.99 1.96 -0.58
C PRO A 405 1.06 0.96 -1.27
N LEU A 406 -0.24 1.17 -1.12
CA LEU A 406 -1.25 0.26 -1.63
C LEU A 406 -1.56 0.53 -3.10
N HIS A 407 -1.53 -0.54 -3.89
CA HIS A 407 -2.01 -0.56 -5.26
C HIS A 407 -3.52 -0.82 -5.28
N HIS A 408 -4.20 -0.14 -6.20
CA HIS A 408 -5.61 -0.32 -6.49
C HIS A 408 -5.81 -0.36 -8.01
N SER A 409 -6.73 -1.21 -8.45
CA SER A 409 -7.02 -1.42 -9.87
C SER A 409 -8.47 -1.84 -10.08
N SER A 410 -9.01 -1.57 -11.27
CA SER A 410 -10.36 -2.03 -11.63
C SER A 410 -10.46 -3.54 -11.86
N PHE A 411 -9.31 -4.24 -11.93
CA PHE A 411 -9.26 -5.69 -12.22
C PHE A 411 -9.22 -6.57 -10.97
N PHE A 412 -9.03 -6.00 -9.77
CA PHE A 412 -9.11 -6.75 -8.52
C PHE A 412 -9.82 -5.94 -7.44
N GLN A 413 -10.57 -6.62 -6.58
CA GLN A 413 -11.24 -5.99 -5.45
C GLN A 413 -10.28 -5.88 -4.26
N GLY A 414 -10.18 -4.69 -3.68
CA GLY A 414 -9.42 -4.42 -2.47
C GLY A 414 -8.09 -3.71 -2.71
N ASN A 415 -7.17 -3.88 -1.76
CA ASN A 415 -5.90 -3.18 -1.72
C ASN A 415 -4.77 -4.20 -1.80
N ALA A 416 -3.85 -4.03 -2.75
CA ALA A 416 -2.69 -4.90 -2.87
C ALA A 416 -1.45 -4.18 -2.36
N LEU A 417 -0.72 -4.81 -1.46
CA LEU A 417 0.59 -4.36 -1.03
C LEU A 417 1.65 -5.11 -1.84
N ILE A 418 2.27 -4.42 -2.80
CA ILE A 418 3.25 -5.00 -3.73
C ILE A 418 4.63 -5.04 -3.08
N LEU A 419 5.25 -6.21 -3.09
CA LEU A 419 6.60 -6.45 -2.57
C LEU A 419 7.62 -6.11 -3.68
N PRO A 420 8.58 -5.20 -3.44
CA PRO A 420 9.64 -4.89 -4.39
C PRO A 420 10.43 -6.12 -4.81
N VAL A 421 10.70 -6.24 -6.11
CA VAL A 421 11.57 -7.29 -6.67
C VAL A 421 12.77 -6.71 -7.41
N LEU A 422 12.70 -5.46 -7.87
CA LEU A 422 13.72 -4.80 -8.66
C LEU A 422 13.96 -3.37 -8.16
N GLY A 423 15.20 -3.02 -7.85
CA GLY A 423 15.63 -1.68 -7.47
C GLY A 423 15.02 -1.14 -6.16
N GLY A 424 14.29 -1.96 -5.40
CA GLY A 424 13.54 -1.50 -4.22
C GLY A 424 12.26 -0.72 -4.55
N VAL A 425 11.93 -0.51 -5.83
CA VAL A 425 10.72 0.22 -6.23
C VAL A 425 9.46 -0.63 -6.01
N TYR A 426 8.40 0.01 -5.54
CA TYR A 426 7.08 -0.60 -5.33
C TYR A 426 5.98 0.07 -6.17
N GLU A 427 6.26 1.20 -6.80
CA GLU A 427 5.28 1.88 -7.66
C GLU A 427 4.94 1.02 -8.87
N TYR A 428 3.66 0.69 -9.01
CA TYR A 428 3.15 -0.12 -10.12
C TYR A 428 3.67 0.38 -11.47
N ARG A 429 3.63 1.70 -11.72
CA ARG A 429 4.13 2.32 -12.96
C ARG A 429 5.63 2.10 -13.22
N ALA A 430 6.47 2.06 -12.19
CA ALA A 430 7.91 1.84 -12.34
C ALA A 430 8.22 0.37 -12.62
N ILE A 431 7.50 -0.53 -11.95
CA ILE A 431 7.55 -1.97 -12.19
C ILE A 431 7.08 -2.29 -13.62
N SER A 432 5.92 -1.75 -14.03
CA SER A 432 5.38 -1.93 -15.38
C SER A 432 6.31 -1.41 -16.47
N LEU A 433 6.97 -0.26 -16.26
CA LEU A 433 7.96 0.25 -17.21
C LEU A 433 9.15 -0.71 -17.34
N SER A 434 9.61 -1.30 -16.23
CA SER A 434 10.71 -2.28 -16.24
C SER A 434 10.34 -3.56 -16.97
N LEU A 435 9.11 -4.04 -16.79
CA LEU A 435 8.57 -5.19 -17.51
C LEU A 435 8.40 -4.90 -19.01
N LEU A 436 7.81 -3.75 -19.36
CA LEU A 436 7.68 -3.30 -20.75
C LEU A 436 9.04 -3.11 -21.42
N TYR A 437 10.04 -2.59 -20.69
CA TYR A 437 11.41 -2.51 -21.18
C TYR A 437 11.94 -3.90 -21.55
N ALA A 438 11.83 -4.88 -20.66
CA ALA A 438 12.31 -6.24 -20.90
C ALA A 438 11.62 -6.89 -22.10
N LEU A 439 10.29 -6.79 -22.18
CA LEU A 439 9.51 -7.27 -23.32
C LEU A 439 9.91 -6.56 -24.62
N SER A 440 10.14 -5.24 -24.57
CA SER A 440 10.59 -4.45 -25.72
C SER A 440 11.94 -4.91 -26.26
N ILE A 441 12.85 -5.34 -25.37
CA ILE A 441 14.15 -5.88 -25.75
C ILE A 441 13.96 -7.25 -26.39
N LEU A 442 13.13 -8.10 -25.79
CA LEU A 442 12.89 -9.45 -26.28
C LEU A 442 12.30 -9.45 -27.70
N VAL A 443 11.25 -8.65 -27.96
CA VAL A 443 10.61 -8.62 -29.29
C VAL A 443 11.46 -7.97 -30.38
N ARG A 444 12.44 -7.12 -30.01
CA ARG A 444 13.35 -6.45 -30.96
C ARG A 444 14.63 -7.21 -31.22
N TYR A 445 15.22 -7.78 -30.17
CA TYR A 445 16.59 -8.29 -30.20
C TYR A 445 16.68 -9.80 -29.95
N MET A 446 15.58 -10.46 -29.57
CA MET A 446 15.53 -11.91 -29.35
C MET A 446 14.36 -12.57 -30.13
N PRO A 447 14.23 -12.37 -31.45
CA PRO A 447 13.09 -12.83 -32.22
C PRO A 447 12.90 -14.35 -32.20
N SER A 448 13.98 -15.14 -32.12
CA SER A 448 13.89 -16.60 -31.99
C SER A 448 13.26 -17.04 -30.67
N ALA A 449 13.59 -16.36 -29.58
CA ALA A 449 13.01 -16.60 -28.26
C ALA A 449 11.52 -16.20 -28.25
N TRP A 450 11.20 -15.05 -28.86
CA TRP A 450 9.82 -14.59 -28.97
C TRP A 450 8.91 -15.52 -29.78
N ARG A 451 9.41 -16.07 -30.89
CA ARG A 451 8.63 -17.04 -31.69
C ARG A 451 8.22 -18.29 -30.90
N ARG A 452 9.03 -18.69 -29.92
CA ARG A 452 8.66 -19.81 -29.02
C ARG A 452 7.48 -19.45 -28.12
N VAL A 453 7.34 -18.17 -27.76
CA VAL A 453 6.17 -17.66 -27.02
C VAL A 453 4.95 -17.55 -27.92
N GLU A 454 5.07 -17.07 -29.16
CA GLU A 454 3.88 -16.86 -30.02
C GLU A 454 3.19 -18.15 -30.46
N GLY A 455 3.89 -19.27 -30.47
CA GLY A 455 3.31 -20.57 -30.87
C GLY A 455 4.32 -21.72 -30.90
N GLY A 456 5.37 -21.64 -30.10
CA GLY A 456 6.31 -22.74 -29.90
C GLY A 456 6.13 -23.36 -28.52
N ASP A 457 7.23 -23.83 -27.95
CA ASP A 457 7.30 -24.54 -26.67
C ASP A 457 7.28 -23.64 -25.43
N TRP A 458 7.11 -22.32 -25.60
CA TRP A 458 6.88 -21.35 -24.51
C TRP A 458 5.50 -20.68 -24.61
N ASP A 459 4.55 -21.27 -25.35
CA ASP A 459 3.23 -20.70 -25.64
C ASP A 459 2.35 -20.46 -24.42
N GLN A 460 2.60 -21.16 -23.30
CA GLN A 460 1.92 -20.93 -22.02
C GLN A 460 2.05 -19.47 -21.54
N HIS A 461 3.13 -18.78 -21.93
CA HIS A 461 3.37 -17.38 -21.55
C HIS A 461 2.60 -16.38 -22.41
N PHE A 462 2.09 -16.78 -23.58
CA PHE A 462 1.47 -15.86 -24.53
C PHE A 462 0.20 -15.22 -24.00
N ALA A 463 -0.66 -16.02 -23.36
CA ALA A 463 -1.88 -15.55 -22.73
C ALA A 463 -1.57 -14.59 -21.56
N LEU A 464 -0.55 -14.93 -20.76
CA LEU A 464 -0.05 -14.09 -19.67
C LEU A 464 0.39 -12.71 -20.19
N VAL A 465 1.24 -12.67 -21.22
CA VAL A 465 1.73 -11.41 -21.79
C VAL A 465 0.59 -10.58 -22.35
N LYS A 466 -0.37 -11.18 -23.07
CA LYS A 466 -1.55 -10.45 -23.57
C LYS A 466 -2.34 -9.80 -22.43
N MET A 467 -2.62 -10.56 -21.37
CA MET A 467 -3.35 -10.05 -20.21
C MET A 467 -2.60 -8.89 -19.54
N VAL A 468 -1.27 -8.97 -19.43
CA VAL A 468 -0.45 -7.86 -18.92
C VAL A 468 -0.61 -6.59 -19.76
N LEU A 469 -0.59 -6.70 -21.09
CA LEU A 469 -0.74 -5.53 -21.95
C LEU A 469 -2.15 -4.92 -21.84
N ASP A 470 -3.19 -5.75 -21.77
CA ASP A 470 -4.58 -5.30 -21.56
C ASP A 470 -4.73 -4.57 -20.22
N VAL A 471 -4.12 -5.09 -19.16
CA VAL A 471 -4.08 -4.45 -17.84
C VAL A 471 -3.32 -3.13 -17.92
N PHE A 472 -2.15 -3.09 -18.55
CA PHE A 472 -1.32 -1.90 -18.64
C PHE A 472 -1.98 -0.77 -19.43
N GLU A 473 -2.68 -1.07 -20.51
CA GLU A 473 -3.48 -0.10 -21.27
C GLU A 473 -4.57 0.57 -20.44
N ARG A 474 -5.12 -0.15 -19.47
CA ARG A 474 -6.20 0.34 -18.62
C ARG A 474 -5.70 1.00 -17.33
N VAL A 475 -4.67 0.45 -16.69
CA VAL A 475 -4.21 0.85 -15.35
C VAL A 475 -3.16 1.96 -15.42
N LEU A 476 -2.18 1.89 -16.33
CA LEU A 476 -1.08 2.86 -16.37
C LEU A 476 -1.56 4.29 -16.61
N PRO A 477 -2.47 4.58 -17.56
CA PRO A 477 -2.95 5.95 -17.76
C PRO A 477 -3.57 6.55 -16.50
N GLN A 478 -4.30 5.75 -15.71
CA GLN A 478 -4.90 6.20 -14.45
C GLN A 478 -3.84 6.48 -13.39
N GLN A 479 -2.89 5.56 -13.20
CA GLN A 479 -1.78 5.70 -12.25
C GLN A 479 -0.92 6.93 -12.56
N PHE A 480 -0.65 7.19 -13.84
CA PHE A 480 0.07 8.38 -14.27
C PHE A 480 -0.77 9.64 -14.12
N LEU A 481 -2.06 9.62 -14.45
CA LEU A 481 -2.95 10.77 -14.23
C LEU A 481 -2.99 11.16 -12.74
N GLU A 482 -3.10 10.19 -11.85
CA GLU A 482 -3.06 10.39 -10.40
C GLU A 482 -1.77 11.10 -9.96
N SER A 483 -0.62 10.59 -10.42
CA SER A 483 0.68 11.16 -10.05
C SER A 483 0.95 12.54 -10.67
N ILE A 484 0.65 12.71 -11.97
CA ILE A 484 0.82 13.97 -12.71
C ILE A 484 -0.06 15.06 -12.09
N THR A 485 -1.30 14.73 -11.73
CA THR A 485 -2.22 15.71 -11.14
C THR A 485 -1.98 15.91 -9.64
N ASN A 486 -1.36 14.96 -8.94
CA ASN A 486 -1.34 14.90 -7.46
C ASN A 486 -2.73 14.73 -6.85
N GLN A 487 -3.65 14.05 -7.52
CA GLN A 487 -5.04 13.90 -7.07
C GLN A 487 -5.49 12.45 -7.22
N LYS A 488 -6.25 11.95 -6.23
CA LYS A 488 -6.75 10.58 -6.26
C LYS A 488 -7.75 10.40 -7.40
N ILE A 489 -7.56 9.37 -8.23
CA ILE A 489 -8.45 9.10 -9.37
C ILE A 489 -9.37 7.93 -9.02
N HIS A 490 -10.67 8.22 -8.92
CA HIS A 490 -11.68 7.19 -8.83
C HIS A 490 -12.43 7.11 -10.15
N SER A 491 -12.31 5.96 -10.83
CA SER A 491 -12.94 5.71 -12.11
C SER A 491 -13.86 4.50 -12.03
N SER A 492 -15.14 4.65 -12.38
CA SER A 492 -16.13 3.58 -12.30
C SER A 492 -17.12 3.62 -13.47
N MET A 493 -17.74 2.47 -13.76
CA MET A 493 -18.92 2.43 -14.63
C MET A 493 -20.16 2.91 -13.85
N PRO A 494 -21.18 3.47 -14.51
CA PRO A 494 -22.47 3.72 -13.88
C PRO A 494 -23.02 2.45 -13.22
N GLY A 495 -23.33 2.52 -11.93
CA GLY A 495 -23.81 1.37 -11.14
C GLY A 495 -22.73 0.38 -10.70
N GLY A 496 -21.45 0.62 -11.02
CA GLY A 496 -20.32 -0.07 -10.39
C GLY A 496 -20.00 0.55 -9.03
N PHE A 497 -19.82 -0.29 -8.01
CA PHE A 497 -19.48 0.11 -6.65
C PHE A 497 -17.97 0.12 -6.42
#